data_AF-A0A7V6SH19-F1
#
_entry.id   AF-A0A7V6SH19-F1
#
_cell.length_a   1.000
_cell.length_b   1.000
_cell.length_c   1.000
_cell.angle_alpha   90.00
_cell.angle_beta   90.00
_cell.angle_gamma   90.00
#
_symmetry.space_group_name_H-M   'P 1'
#
loop_
_entity.id
_entity.type
_entity.pdbx_description
1 polymer ?
#
loop_
_entity_poly.entity_id
_entity_poly.type
_entity_poly.pdbx_seq_one_letter_code
_entity_poly.pdbx_strand_id
1 'polypeptide(L)' 'MADAYTRFIRSAPGGMLAKQLGLPRPSRLLRRDDRPEPVLGPVVVLGASAGADAVAHRLLEDGADVRRR' A
#
# COMPACT_ATOMS: atom_id res chain seq x y z
N MET A 1 -17.50 21.24 22.90
CA MET A 1 -18.09 19.93 22.57
C MET A 1 -17.12 19.19 21.66
N ALA A 2 -16.70 17.96 21.98
CA ALA A 2 -15.80 17.18 21.11
C ALA A 2 -16.59 16.26 20.18
N ASP A 3 -16.20 16.16 18.90
CA ASP A 3 -16.83 15.27 17.92
C ASP A 3 -16.65 13.78 18.29
N ALA A 4 -17.37 12.89 17.60
CA ALA A 4 -17.35 11.45 17.88
C ALA A 4 -15.95 10.83 17.72
N TYR A 5 -15.17 11.36 16.77
CA TYR A 5 -13.85 10.86 16.45
C TYR A 5 -12.83 11.22 17.54
N THR A 6 -12.85 12.47 17.99
CA THR A 6 -12.07 12.98 19.11
C THR A 6 -12.40 12.23 20.40
N ARG A 7 -13.69 11.91 20.64
CA ARG A 7 -14.09 11.08 21.78
C ARG A 7 -13.53 9.65 21.66
N PHE A 8 -13.56 9.06 20.47
CA PHE A 8 -13.02 7.72 20.25
C PHE A 8 -11.51 7.66 20.46
N ILE A 9 -10.73 8.58 19.87
CA ILE A 9 -9.27 8.61 20.03
C ILE A 9 -8.84 8.86 21.48
N ARG A 10 -9.67 9.55 22.28
CA ARG A 10 -9.45 9.73 23.73
C ARG A 10 -9.85 8.53 24.59
N SER A 11 -10.56 7.55 24.04
CA SER A 11 -10.90 6.32 24.75
C SER A 11 -9.69 5.37 24.84
N ALA A 12 -9.70 4.43 25.78
CA ALA A 12 -8.63 3.44 25.90
C ALA A 12 -8.36 2.63 24.60
N PRO A 13 -9.38 2.02 23.93
CA PRO A 13 -9.13 1.29 22.69
C PRO A 13 -8.71 2.21 21.53
N GLY A 14 -9.34 3.38 21.39
CA GLY A 14 -8.98 4.32 20.31
C GLY A 14 -7.60 4.95 20.48
N GLY A 15 -7.19 5.23 21.72
CA GLY A 15 -5.85 5.72 22.05
C GLY A 15 -4.77 4.66 21.82
N MET A 16 -5.06 3.39 22.13
CA MET A 16 -4.16 2.27 21.82
C MET A 16 -3.91 2.16 20.30
N LEU A 17 -4.98 2.20 19.50
CA LEU A 17 -4.87 2.17 18.03
C LEU A 17 -4.10 3.38 17.50
N ALA A 18 -4.39 4.59 18.00
CA ALA A 18 -3.71 5.80 17.57
C ALA A 18 -2.21 5.79 17.91
N LYS A 19 -1.81 5.19 19.02
CA LYS A 19 -0.40 5.04 19.40
C LYS A 19 0.37 4.11 18.46
N GLN A 20 -0.28 3.09 17.93
CA GLN A 20 0.33 2.10 17.03
C GLN A 20 0.30 2.52 15.56
N LEU A 21 -0.82 3.11 15.11
CA LEU A 21 -1.11 3.37 13.70
C LEU A 21 -1.05 4.86 13.33
N GLY A 22 -0.88 5.74 14.31
CA GLY A 22 -1.05 7.18 14.14
C GLY A 22 -2.53 7.60 14.17
N LEU A 23 -2.77 8.91 14.03
CA LEU A 23 -4.14 9.42 13.93
C LEU A 23 -4.76 8.95 12.61
N PRO A 24 -6.02 8.45 12.62
CA PRO A 24 -6.64 7.96 11.40
C PRO A 24 -6.68 9.01 10.27
N ARG A 25 -6.11 8.63 9.14
CA ARG A 25 -6.07 9.37 7.87
C ARG A 25 -6.24 8.37 6.72
N PRO A 26 -7.45 7.82 6.53
CA PRO A 26 -7.64 6.72 5.58
C PRO A 26 -7.38 7.18 4.15
N SER A 27 -6.54 6.45 3.42
CA SER A 27 -6.35 6.67 1.98
C SER A 27 -7.50 6.04 1.18
N ARG A 28 -7.83 6.63 0.03
CA ARG A 28 -8.74 5.98 -0.92
C ARG A 28 -8.02 4.81 -1.57
N LEU A 29 -8.52 3.60 -1.34
CA LEU A 29 -7.96 2.39 -1.94
C LEU A 29 -8.55 2.19 -3.35
N LEU A 30 -7.69 2.11 -4.35
CA LEU A 30 -8.08 1.83 -5.74
C LEU A 30 -8.60 0.39 -5.85
N ARG A 31 -9.82 0.22 -6.38
CA ARG A 31 -10.42 -1.08 -6.68
C ARG A 31 -10.05 -1.54 -8.09
N ARG A 32 -10.48 -2.73 -8.50
CA ARG A 32 -10.22 -3.24 -9.85
C ARG A 32 -10.76 -2.28 -10.92
N ASP A 33 -11.95 -1.76 -10.72
CA ASP A 33 -12.61 -0.87 -11.69
C ASP A 33 -11.98 0.54 -11.74
N ASP A 34 -11.23 0.93 -10.69
CA ASP A 34 -10.52 2.22 -10.65
C ASP A 34 -9.15 2.15 -11.36
N ARG A 35 -8.80 1.02 -12.00
CA ARG A 35 -7.46 0.76 -12.54
C ARG A 35 -7.49 0.45 -14.04
N PRO A 36 -6.82 1.24 -14.89
CA PRO A 36 -6.64 0.87 -16.30
C PRO A 36 -5.72 -0.36 -16.46
N GLU A 37 -4.78 -0.55 -15.52
CA GLU A 37 -3.76 -1.59 -15.56
C GLU A 37 -3.54 -2.22 -14.18
N PRO A 38 -3.07 -3.48 -14.08
CA PRO A 38 -2.83 -4.15 -12.79
C PRO A 38 -1.81 -3.43 -11.90
N VAL A 39 -0.82 -2.81 -12.52
CA VAL A 39 0.28 -2.06 -11.91
C VAL A 39 0.26 -0.65 -12.47
N LEU A 40 0.11 0.36 -11.62
CA LEU A 40 -0.11 1.74 -12.06
C LEU A 40 1.16 2.61 -12.10
N GLY A 41 2.34 1.99 -11.97
CA GLY A 41 3.60 2.71 -11.90
C GLY A 41 4.80 1.77 -11.76
N PRO A 42 6.02 2.32 -11.61
CA PRO A 42 7.23 1.52 -11.60
C PRO A 42 7.28 0.53 -10.42
N VAL A 43 7.80 -0.67 -10.69
CA VAL A 43 7.96 -1.76 -9.71
C VAL A 43 9.44 -2.00 -9.46
N VAL A 44 9.84 -2.03 -8.19
CA VAL A 44 11.20 -2.42 -7.80
C VAL A 44 11.19 -3.91 -7.44
N VAL A 45 12.00 -4.70 -8.14
CA VAL A 45 12.19 -6.13 -7.85
C VAL A 45 13.54 -6.32 -7.17
N LEU A 46 13.50 -6.79 -5.92
CA LEU A 46 14.67 -6.98 -5.07
C LEU A 46 15.14 -8.44 -5.07
N GLY A 47 16.45 -8.63 -4.88
CA GLY A 47 17.08 -9.93 -4.74
C GLY A 47 17.79 -10.43 -6.01
N ALA A 48 18.68 -11.39 -5.83
CA ALA A 48 19.55 -11.93 -6.89
C ALA A 48 19.25 -13.41 -7.23
N SER A 49 18.09 -13.91 -6.83
CA SER A 49 17.69 -15.28 -7.13
C SER A 49 17.03 -15.39 -8.50
N ALA A 50 17.05 -16.59 -9.08
CA ALA A 50 16.30 -16.88 -10.30
C ALA A 50 14.79 -16.59 -10.17
N GLY A 51 14.23 -16.66 -8.96
CA GLY A 51 12.85 -16.27 -8.68
C GLY A 51 12.61 -14.76 -8.83
N ALA A 52 13.57 -13.94 -8.40
CA ALA A 52 13.51 -12.48 -8.61
C ALA A 52 13.58 -12.15 -10.11
N ASP A 53 14.43 -12.86 -10.86
CA ASP A 53 14.52 -12.70 -12.32
C ASP A 53 13.22 -13.12 -13.02
N ALA A 54 12.62 -14.24 -12.61
CA ALA A 54 11.35 -14.71 -13.17
C ALA A 54 10.20 -13.71 -12.95
N VAL A 55 10.11 -13.12 -11.74
CA VAL A 55 9.12 -12.09 -11.44
C VAL A 55 9.36 -10.83 -12.27
N ALA A 56 10.62 -10.39 -12.40
CA ALA A 56 10.97 -9.23 -13.21
C ALA A 56 10.60 -9.43 -14.69
N HIS A 57 10.92 -10.60 -15.25
CA HIS A 57 10.54 -10.94 -16.62
C HIS A 57 9.02 -10.93 -16.81
N ARG A 58 8.26 -11.57 -15.92
CA ARG A 58 6.80 -11.61 -15.99
C ARG A 58 6.18 -10.21 -15.99
N LEU A 59 6.71 -9.30 -15.15
CA LEU A 59 6.24 -7.92 -15.06
C LEU A 59 6.58 -7.10 -16.32
N LEU A 60 7.75 -7.33 -16.91
CA LEU A 60 8.14 -6.69 -18.17
C LEU A 60 7.26 -7.15 -19.35
N GLU A 61 6.91 -8.44 -19.41
CA GLU A 61 5.98 -8.98 -20.40
C GLU A 61 4.59 -8.36 -20.29
N ASP A 62 4.15 -8.04 -19.07
CA ASP A 62 2.89 -7.33 -18.80
C ASP A 62 2.98 -5.81 -19.04
N GLY A 63 4.14 -5.30 -19.47
CA GLY A 63 4.34 -3.89 -19.82
C GLY A 63 4.67 -2.96 -18.65
N ALA A 64 4.96 -3.50 -17.46
CA ALA A 64 5.35 -2.67 -16.31
C ALA A 64 6.78 -2.12 -16.44
N ASP A 65 7.02 -0.92 -15.90
CA ASP A 65 8.38 -0.38 -15.71
C ASP A 65 9.04 -1.07 -14.51
N VAL A 66 10.07 -1.90 -14.74
CA VAL A 66 10.75 -2.68 -13.69
C VAL A 66 12.15 -2.11 -13.38
N ARG A 67 12.43 -1.92 -12.09
CA ARG A 67 13.73 -1.50 -11.55
C ARG A 67 14.37 -2.63 -10.75
N ARG A 68 15.61 -3.00 -11.09
CA ARG A 68 16.41 -4.03 -10.40
C ARG A 68 17.45 -3.37 -9.50
N ARG A 69 17.76 -4.01 -8.37
CA ARG A 69 18.84 -3.60 -7.44
C ARG A 69 19.63 -4.82 -6.98
#